data_AF-A0A7X8DR75-F1
#
_entry.id   AF-A0A7X8DR75-F1
#
_cell.length_a   1.000
_cell.length_b   1.000
_cell.length_c   1.000
_cell.angle_alpha   90.00
_cell.angle_beta   90.00
_cell.angle_gamma   90.00
#
_symmetry.space_group_name_H-M   'P 1'
#
loop_
_entity.id
_entity.type
_entity.pdbx_description
1 polymer ?
#
loop_
_entity_poly.entity_id
_entity_poly.type
_entity_poly.pdbx_seq_one_letter_code
_entity_poly.pdbx_strand_id
1 'polypeptide(L)' 'MDQLDFRLILAFTNAYSSLYREGLISQEQLESVLILLDNYHKFTAEELENKLKKIFPDIPE' A
#
# COMPACT_ATOMS: atom_id res chain seq x y z
N MET A 1 -11.11 15.35 0.62
CA MET A 1 -9.99 14.84 1.41
C MET A 1 -10.37 15.02 2.86
N ASP A 2 -11.06 14.02 3.42
CA ASP A 2 -11.51 14.06 4.81
C ASP A 2 -10.34 13.72 5.74
N GLN A 3 -10.35 14.22 6.98
CA GLN A 3 -9.32 13.91 7.98
C GLN A 3 -9.19 12.40 8.31
N LEU A 4 -10.18 11.61 7.87
CA LEU A 4 -10.21 10.16 8.02
C LEU A 4 -9.32 9.48 6.98
N ASP A 5 -9.35 9.95 5.74
CA ASP A 5 -8.47 9.49 4.65
C ASP A 5 -6.99 9.70 4.97
N PHE A 6 -6.65 10.88 5.49
CA PHE A 6 -5.26 11.23 5.81
C PHE A 6 -4.66 10.33 6.88
N ARG A 7 -5.44 10.03 7.93
CA ARG A 7 -5.00 9.11 9.01
C ARG A 7 -4.83 7.69 8.50
N LEU A 8 -5.68 7.26 7.58
CA LEU A 8 -5.58 5.94 6.95
C LEU A 8 -4.31 5.83 6.10
N ILE A 9 -4.05 6.81 5.23
CA ILE A 9 -2.82 6.85 4.42
C ILE A 9 -1.58 6.82 5.32
N LEU A 10 -1.57 7.64 6.38
CA LEU A 10 -0.44 7.68 7.32
C LEU A 10 -0.21 6.33 8.02
N ALA A 11 -1.29 5.66 8.43
CA ALA A 11 -1.21 4.34 9.04
C ALA A 11 -0.63 3.29 8.06
N PHE A 12 -1.09 3.30 6.81
CA PHE A 12 -0.57 2.44 5.75
C PHE A 12 0.91 2.73 5.48
N THR A 13 1.29 3.98 5.24
CA THR A 13 2.69 4.39 5.01
C THR A 13 3.60 3.95 6.15
N ASN A 14 3.16 4.10 7.40
CA ASN A 14 3.92 3.67 8.57
C ASN A 14 4.07 2.14 8.64
N ALA A 15 3.00 1.39 8.38
CA ALA A 15 3.01 -0.07 8.41
C ALA A 15 4.00 -0.63 7.37
N TYR A 16 3.87 -0.21 6.10
CA TYR A 16 4.76 -0.67 5.03
C TYR A 16 6.21 -0.20 5.23
N SER A 17 6.42 0.99 5.81
CA SER A 17 7.78 1.44 6.19
C SER A 17 8.38 0.61 7.34
N SER A 18 7.57 0.02 8.22
CA SER A 18 8.06 -0.93 9.24
C SER A 18 8.46 -2.25 8.58
N LEU A 19 7.59 -2.79 7.72
CA LEU A 19 7.86 -4.03 6.98
C LEU A 19 9.15 -3.93 6.16
N TYR A 20 9.40 -2.79 5.52
CA TYR A 20 10.65 -2.54 4.80
C TYR A 20 11.86 -2.52 5.73
N ARG A 21 11.75 -1.83 6.88
CA ARG A 21 12.82 -1.80 7.90
C ARG A 21 13.12 -3.17 8.49
N GLU A 22 12.11 -4.03 8.58
CA GLU A 22 12.23 -5.42 9.04
C GLU A 22 12.77 -6.36 7.95
N GLY A 23 12.93 -5.88 6.71
CA GLY A 23 13.40 -6.68 5.57
C GLY A 23 12.35 -7.65 5.03
N LEU A 24 11.08 -7.48 5.40
CA LEU A 24 9.97 -8.33 4.98
C LEU A 24 9.45 -7.98 3.58
N ILE A 25 9.65 -6.74 3.15
CA ILE A 25 9.33 -6.28 1.79
C ILE A 25 10.54 -5.59 1.19
N SER A 26 10.66 -5.64 -0.14
CA SER A 26 11.71 -4.91 -0.86
C SER A 26 11.40 -3.42 -0.95
N GLN A 27 12.42 -2.62 -1.29
CA GLN A 27 12.24 -1.19 -1.56
C GLN A 27 11.24 -0.97 -2.72
N GLU A 28 11.33 -1.79 -3.77
CA GLU A 28 10.41 -1.73 -4.93
C GLU A 28 8.95 -2.00 -4.52
N GLN A 29 8.72 -2.92 -3.58
CA GLN A 29 7.39 -3.17 -3.04
C GLN A 29 6.87 -1.98 -2.23
N LEU A 30 7.71 -1.39 -1.36
CA LEU A 30 7.35 -0.19 -0.61
C LEU A 30 6.99 0.98 -1.55
N GLU A 31 7.84 1.28 -2.53
CA GLU A 31 7.61 2.36 -3.49
C GLU A 31 6.31 2.13 -4.27
N SER A 32 6.05 0.90 -4.70
CA SER A 32 4.82 0.54 -5.40
C SER A 32 3.57 0.79 -4.55
N VAL A 33 3.60 0.46 -3.26
CA VAL A 33 2.49 0.74 -2.33
C VAL A 33 2.30 2.24 -2.13
N LEU A 34 3.38 3.01 -1.99
CA LEU A 34 3.27 4.47 -1.83
C LEU A 34 2.65 5.14 -3.07
N ILE A 35 3.07 4.72 -4.28
CA ILE A 35 2.48 5.20 -5.54
C ILE A 35 1.00 4.84 -5.64
N LEU A 36 0.63 3.63 -5.18
CA LEU A 36 -0.75 3.17 -5.13
C LEU A 36 -1.59 4.07 -4.21
N LEU A 37 -1.10 4.33 -2.99
CA LEU A 37 -1.76 5.14 -1.98
C LEU A 37 -1.89 6.60 -2.43
N ASP A 38 -0.92 7.16 -3.15
CA ASP A 38 -1.03 8.52 -3.69
C ASP A 38 -2.15 8.64 -4.73
N ASN A 39 -2.43 7.55 -5.45
CA ASN A 39 -3.45 7.49 -6.49
C ASN A 39 -4.73 6.75 -6.08
N TYR A 40 -4.90 6.42 -4.79
CA TYR A 40 -5.98 5.56 -4.29
C TYR A 40 -7.39 6.04 -4.68
N HIS A 41 -7.59 7.36 -4.69
CA HIS A 41 -8.84 8.02 -5.05
C HIS A 41 -9.25 7.81 -6.52
N LYS A 42 -8.34 7.32 -7.37
CA LYS A 42 -8.58 7.02 -8.79
C LYS A 42 -8.99 5.56 -9.01
N PHE A 43 -8.93 4.72 -7.98
CA PHE A 43 -9.19 3.29 -8.09
C PHE A 43 -10.41 2.89 -7.30
N THR A 44 -11.17 1.95 -7.83
CA THR A 44 -12.17 1.22 -7.04
C THR A 44 -11.48 0.28 -6.05
N ALA A 45 -12.21 -0.17 -5.03
CA ALA A 45 -11.67 -1.11 -4.04
C ALA A 45 -11.13 -2.39 -4.70
N GLU A 46 -11.81 -2.91 -5.73
CA GLU A 46 -11.43 -4.11 -6.46
C GLU A 46 -10.15 -3.90 -7.30
N GLU A 47 -9.98 -2.72 -7.92
CA GLU A 47 -8.74 -2.38 -8.62
C GLU A 47 -7.56 -2.22 -7.66
N LEU A 48 -7.82 -1.64 -6.48
CA LEU A 48 -6.81 -1.41 -5.46
C LEU A 48 -6.31 -2.75 -4.89
N GLU A 49 -7.23 -3.68 -4.62
CA GLU A 49 -6.89 -5.06 -4.24
C GLU A 49 -6.07 -5.77 -5.32
N ASN A 50 -6.51 -5.71 -6.58
CA ASN A 50 -5.79 -6.33 -7.70
C ASN A 50 -4.37 -5.77 -7.87
N LYS A 51 -4.18 -4.47 -7.65
CA LYS A 51 -2.85 -3.86 -7.69
C LYS A 51 -1.99 -4.26 -6.50
N LEU A 52 -2.56 -4.34 -5.29
CA LEU A 52 -1.84 -4.85 -4.12
C LEU A 52 -1.40 -6.30 -4.32
N LYS A 53 -2.26 -7.17 -4.86
CA LYS A 53 -1.92 -8.57 -5.23
C LYS A 53 -0.77 -8.65 -6.22
N LYS A 54 -0.64 -7.67 -7.14
CA LYS A 54 0.52 -7.60 -8.06
C LYS A 54 1.82 -7.19 -7.36
N ILE A 55 1.74 -6.39 -6.31
CA ILE A 55 2.91 -5.98 -5.51
C ILE A 55 3.34 -7.13 -4.57
N PHE A 56 2.38 -7.88 -4.06
CA PHE A 56 2.57 -9.02 -3.16
C PHE A 56 1.98 -10.30 -3.74
N PRO A 57 2.62 -10.90 -4.76
CA PRO A 57 2.11 -12.10 -5.43
C PRO A 57 2.14 -13.37 -4.58
N ASP A 58 2.86 -13.35 -3.44
CA ASP A 58 3.16 -14.51 -2.59
C ASP A 58 2.27 -14.62 -1.34
N ILE A 59 1.15 -13.88 -1.26
CA ILE A 59 0.21 -14.01 -0.14
C ILE A 59 -0.91 -14.98 -0.58
N PRO A 60 -0.85 -16.28 -0.23
CA PRO A 60 -1.99 -17.17 -0.43
C PRO A 60 -3.16 -16.69 0.43
N GLU A 61 -4.35 -16.68 -0.21
CA GLU A 61 -5.64 -16.30 0.36
C GLU A 61 -6.05 -17.14 1.57
#